data_AF-A0A923YC41-F1
#
_entry.id   AF-A0A923YC41-F1
#
_cell.length_a   1.000
_cell.length_b   1.000
_cell.length_c   1.000
_cell.angle_alpha   90.00
_cell.angle_beta   90.00
_cell.angle_gamma   90.00
#
_symmetry.space_group_name_H-M   'P 1'
#
loop_
_entity.id
_entity.type
_entity.pdbx_description
1 polymer ?
#
loop_
_entity_poly.entity_id
_entity_poly.type
_entity_poly.pdbx_seq_one_letter_code
_entity_poly.pdbx_strand_id
1 'polypeptide(L)' 'MSDAQIWEAIEKAVTGFNALNVDYEYFIETDEREELAEYIQQAAEAAGLHYEGDVTEEWRMEW' A
#
# COMPACT_ATOMS: atom_id res chain seq x y z
N MET A 1 -11.06 1.47 -13.92
CA MET A 1 -10.86 0.13 -13.31
C MET A 1 -12.07 -0.16 -12.45
N SER A 2 -12.41 -1.42 -12.22
CA SER A 2 -13.37 -1.74 -11.15
C SER A 2 -12.66 -1.69 -9.80
N ASP A 3 -13.41 -1.51 -8.72
CA ASP A 3 -12.90 -1.52 -7.34
C ASP A 3 -12.07 -2.78 -7.06
N ALA A 4 -12.53 -3.95 -7.53
CA ALA A 4 -11.79 -5.20 -7.39
C ALA A 4 -10.40 -5.17 -8.04
N GLN A 5 -10.26 -4.52 -9.21
CA GLN A 5 -8.96 -4.36 -9.87
C GLN A 5 -8.06 -3.36 -9.11
N ILE A 6 -8.66 -2.37 -8.45
CA ILE A 6 -7.91 -1.39 -7.66
C ILE A 6 -7.39 -2.06 -6.39
N TRP A 7 -8.22 -2.82 -5.68
CA TRP A 7 -7.81 -3.62 -4.53
C TRP A 7 -6.71 -4.63 -4.86
N GLU A 8 -6.84 -5.37 -5.96
CA GLU A 8 -5.79 -6.29 -6.42
C GLU A 8 -4.46 -5.55 -6.70
N ALA A 9 -4.52 -4.33 -7.25
CA ALA A 9 -3.33 -3.52 -7.50
C ALA A 9 -2.69 -3.02 -6.20
N ILE A 10 -3.51 -2.61 -5.22
CA ILE A 10 -3.03 -2.19 -3.89
C ILE A 10 -2.35 -3.35 -3.18
N GLU A 11 -2.99 -4.52 -3.12
CA GLU A 11 -2.42 -5.74 -2.53
C GLU A 11 -1.04 -6.03 -3.13
N LYS A 12 -0.94 -6.07 -4.46
CA LYS A 12 0.31 -6.35 -5.18
C LYS A 12 1.38 -5.31 -4.89
N ALA A 13 1.02 -4.04 -4.79
CA ALA A 13 1.96 -2.96 -4.48
C ALA A 13 2.49 -3.09 -3.04
N VAL A 14 1.60 -3.21 -2.06
CA VAL A 14 1.95 -3.29 -0.63
C VAL A 14 2.78 -4.54 -0.35
N THR A 15 2.35 -5.71 -0.84
CA THR A 15 3.10 -6.97 -0.67
C THR A 15 4.44 -6.94 -1.43
N GLY A 16 4.52 -6.26 -2.57
CA GLY A 16 5.76 -6.03 -3.29
C GLY A 16 6.75 -5.18 -2.49
N PHE A 17 6.31 -4.06 -1.91
CA PHE A 17 7.13 -3.23 -1.03
C PHE A 17 7.57 -3.98 0.22
N ASN A 18 6.70 -4.82 0.78
CA ASN A 18 7.04 -5.69 1.90
C ASN A 18 8.18 -6.65 1.58
N ALA A 19 8.10 -7.35 0.44
CA ALA A 19 9.15 -8.27 0.00
C ALA A 19 10.47 -7.52 -0.25
N LEU A 20 10.41 -6.40 -0.98
CA LEU A 20 11.58 -5.56 -1.21
C LEU A 20 12.20 -5.10 0.12
N ASN A 21 11.40 -4.66 1.09
CA ASN A 21 11.96 -4.21 2.35
C ASN A 21 12.74 -5.32 3.07
N VAL A 22 12.24 -6.56 3.05
CA VAL A 22 12.95 -7.72 3.63
C VAL A 22 14.24 -8.01 2.85
N ASP A 23 14.17 -8.01 1.52
CA ASP A 23 15.32 -8.29 0.65
C ASP A 23 16.46 -7.26 0.79
N TYR A 24 16.11 -6.03 1.16
CA TYR A 24 17.05 -4.92 1.39
C TYR A 24 17.25 -4.60 2.87
N GLU A 25 17.18 -5.61 3.76
CA GLU A 25 17.52 -5.49 5.18
C GLU A 25 16.75 -4.38 5.93
N TYR A 26 15.46 -4.26 5.64
CA TYR A 26 14.55 -3.24 6.18
C TYR A 26 14.95 -1.80 5.84
N PHE A 27 15.42 -1.58 4.60
CA PHE A 27 15.84 -0.28 4.09
C PHE A 27 14.82 0.86 4.22
N ILE A 28 13.52 0.57 4.04
CA ILE A 28 12.46 1.57 4.12
C ILE A 28 12.15 1.82 5.59
N GLU A 29 12.40 3.05 6.02
CA GLU A 29 12.17 3.51 7.39
C GLU A 29 10.66 3.63 7.69
N THR A 30 10.30 3.71 8.97
CA THR A 30 8.90 3.79 9.41
C THR A 30 8.17 4.97 8.77
N ASP A 31 8.76 6.17 8.80
CA ASP A 31 8.15 7.39 8.26
C ASP A 31 7.94 7.29 6.73
N GLU A 32 8.91 6.71 6.01
CA GLU A 32 8.82 6.49 4.57
C GLU A 32 7.71 5.49 4.20
N ARG A 33 7.42 4.51 5.08
CA ARG A 33 6.28 3.60 4.91
C ARG A 33 4.94 4.28 5.13
N GLU A 34 4.85 5.21 6.07
CA GLU A 34 3.64 6.02 6.29
C GLU A 34 3.37 6.90 5.05
N GLU A 35 4.41 7.54 4.51
CA GLU A 35 4.30 8.32 3.26
C GLU A 35 3.87 7.45 2.07
N LEU A 36 4.42 6.23 1.93
CA LEU A 36 4.02 5.29 0.88
C LEU A 36 2.55 4.90 1.00
N ALA A 37 2.05 4.66 2.21
CA ALA A 37 0.66 4.33 2.44
C ALA A 37 -0.28 5.49 2.06
N GLU A 38 0.04 6.71 2.48
CA GLU A 38 -0.72 7.91 2.07
C GLU A 38 -0.73 8.07 0.55
N TYR A 39 0.39 7.80 -0.11
CA TYR A 39 0.48 7.91 -1.57
C TYR A 39 -0.37 6.84 -2.28
N ILE A 40 -0.38 5.60 -1.76
CA ILE A 40 -1.24 4.52 -2.28
C ILE A 40 -2.72 4.85 -2.06
N GLN A 41 -3.09 5.39 -0.89
CA GLN A 41 -4.44 5.88 -0.61
C GLN A 41 -4.89 6.93 -1.65
N GLN A 42 -4.08 7.96 -1.87
CA GLN A 42 -4.37 9.01 -2.87
C GLN A 42 -4.48 8.45 -4.29
N ALA A 43 -3.63 7.46 -4.64
CA ALA A 43 -3.70 6.80 -5.94
C ALA A 43 -4.99 5.98 -6.10
N ALA A 44 -5.46 5.31 -5.04
CA ALA A 44 -6.71 4.57 -5.04
C ALA A 44 -7.92 5.50 -5.22
N GLU A 45 -7.93 6.63 -4.51
CA GLU A 45 -8.96 7.67 -4.66
C GLU A 45 -8.97 8.27 -6.06
N ALA A 46 -7.80 8.57 -6.63
CA ALA A 46 -7.66 9.06 -8.01
C ALA A 46 -8.12 8.02 -9.05
N ALA A 47 -8.04 6.73 -8.73
CA ALA A 47 -8.56 5.63 -9.55
C ALA A 47 -10.08 5.42 -9.40
N GLY A 48 -10.73 6.14 -8.48
CA GLY A 48 -12.16 6.10 -8.22
C GLY A 48 -12.60 5.17 -7.10
N LEU A 49 -11.67 4.61 -6.32
CA LEU A 49 -12.00 3.82 -5.14
C LEU A 49 -12.31 4.76 -3.97
N HIS A 50 -13.54 4.70 -3.46
CA HIS A 50 -13.93 5.42 -2.25
C HIS A 50 -13.96 4.45 -1.07
N TYR A 51 -12.99 4.59 -0.18
CA TYR A 51 -12.87 3.76 1.02
C TYR A 51 -12.59 4.66 2.23
N GLU A 52 -13.42 4.54 3.26
CA GLU A 52 -13.18 5.21 4.54
C GLU A 52 -12.25 4.33 5.39
N GLY A 53 -10.98 4.72 5.46
CA GLY A 53 -9.94 3.97 6.17
C GLY A 53 -8.62 3.99 5.41
N ASP A 54 -7.72 3.11 5.79
CA ASP A 54 -6.41 2.94 5.14
C ASP A 54 -6.46 1.74 4.20
N VAL A 55 -6.44 2.00 2.88
CA VAL A 55 -6.51 0.94 1.87
C VAL A 55 -5.36 -0.06 1.92
N THR A 56 -4.30 0.20 2.67
CA THR A 56 -3.14 -0.69 2.77
C THR A 56 -3.11 -1.50 4.06
N GLU A 57 -3.99 -1.22 5.03
CA GLU A 57 -3.99 -1.81 6.38
C GLU A 57 -3.97 -3.34 6.37
N GLU A 58 -4.77 -3.97 5.50
CA GLU A 58 -4.86 -5.44 5.42
C GLU A 58 -3.54 -6.12 5.06
N TRP A 59 -2.70 -5.46 4.25
CA TRP A 59 -1.48 -6.06 3.71
C TRP A 59 -0.21 -5.45 4.27
N ARG A 60 -0.30 -4.36 5.02
CA ARG A 60 0.85 -3.79 5.72
C ARG A 60 1.22 -4.77 6.82
N MET A 61 2.42 -5.34 6.75
CA MET A 61 2.90 -6.18 7.85
C MET A 61 2.95 -5.33 9.12
N GLU A 62 2.27 -5.78 10.18
CA GLU A 62 2.45 -5.23 11.52
C GLU A 62 3.91 -5.38 11.93
N TRP A 63 4.45 -4.33 12.54
CA TRP A 63 5.77 -4.31 13.13
C TRP A 63 5.72 -4.81 14.57
#